data_AF-A0A6V7K971-F1
#
_entry.id   AF-A0A6V7K971-F1
#
_cell.length_a   1.000
_cell.length_b   1.000
_cell.length_c   1.000
_cell.angle_alpha   90.00
_cell.angle_beta   90.00
_cell.angle_gamma   90.00
#
_symmetry.space_group_name_H-M   'P 1'
#
loop_
_entity.id
_entity.type
_entity.pdbx_description
1 polymer ?
#
loop_
_entity_poly.entity_id
_entity_poly.type
_entity_poly.pdbx_seq_one_letter_code
_entity_poly.pdbx_strand_id
1 'polypeptide(L)' 'MRIEGVFELMPREEYRRIYEAEPLFCKIRAHLCHQSTTADWNELKNKHNLLFEEYGMNGKTLPMPDH' A
#
# COMPACT_ATOMS: atom_id res chain seq x y z
N MET A 1 -5.16 -25.35 15.45
CA MET A 1 -4.11 -24.73 16.28
C MET A 1 -4.59 -23.33 16.62
N ARG A 2 -4.56 -22.91 17.90
CA ARG A 2 -4.91 -21.55 18.35
C ARG A 2 -3.63 -20.91 18.89
N ILE A 3 -3.35 -19.68 18.46
CA ILE A 3 -2.18 -18.90 18.89
C ILE A 3 -2.70 -17.72 19.70
N GLU A 4 -2.14 -17.52 20.89
CA GLU A 4 -2.43 -16.39 21.78
C GLU A 4 -1.11 -15.77 22.23
N GLY A 5 -1.08 -14.45 22.42
CA GLY A 5 0.13 -13.72 22.80
C GLY A 5 -0.10 -12.21 22.85
N VAL A 6 0.95 -11.49 23.21
CA VAL A 6 0.95 -10.02 23.23
C VAL A 6 1.12 -9.49 21.80
N PHE A 7 0.36 -8.46 21.47
CA PHE A 7 0.52 -7.73 20.21
C PHE A 7 1.47 -6.55 20.42
N GLU A 8 2.46 -6.43 19.53
CA GLU A 8 3.39 -5.30 19.51
C GLU A 8 3.41 -4.69 18.10
N LEU A 9 3.47 -3.35 18.03
CA LEU A 9 3.59 -2.64 16.77
C LEU A 9 5.02 -2.78 16.24
N MET A 10 5.14 -3.28 15.01
CA MET A 10 6.42 -3.38 14.32
C MET A 10 6.91 -1.97 13.92
N PRO A 11 8.18 -1.63 14.19
CA PRO A 11 8.77 -0.38 13.71
C PRO A 11 8.73 -0.25 12.18
N ARG A 12 8.52 0.97 11.70
CA ARG A 12 8.42 1.31 10.25
C ARG A 12 9.57 0.78 9.41
N GLU A 13 10.79 0.86 9.96
CA GLU A 13 12.01 0.40 9.31
C GLU A 13 12.03 -1.11 9.08
N GLU A 14 11.41 -1.88 9.96
CA GLU A 14 11.48 -3.34 9.93
C GLU A 14 10.60 -3.94 8.83
N TYR A 15 9.46 -3.31 8.52
CA TYR A 15 8.59 -3.74 7.42
C TYR A 15 8.85 -3.00 6.10
N ARG A 16 9.74 -2.00 6.06
CA ARG A 16 10.10 -1.29 4.83
C ARG A 16 10.56 -2.24 3.72
N ARG A 17 11.42 -3.21 4.06
CA ARG A 17 11.90 -4.22 3.10
C ARG A 17 10.78 -5.06 2.50
N ILE A 18 9.72 -5.30 3.27
CA ILE A 18 8.55 -6.06 2.83
C ILE A 18 7.82 -5.21 1.80
N TYR A 19 7.53 -3.94 2.12
CA TYR A 19 6.91 -3.02 1.19
C TYR A 19 7.72 -2.86 -0.11
N GLU A 20 9.04 -2.67 -0.01
CA GLU A 20 9.91 -2.47 -1.19
C GLU A 20 9.92 -3.68 -2.13
N ALA A 21 9.83 -4.91 -1.59
CA ALA A 21 9.78 -6.14 -2.38
C ALA A 21 8.43 -6.35 -3.10
N GLU A 22 7.35 -5.69 -2.65
CA GLU A 22 6.04 -5.86 -3.23
C GLU A 22 5.93 -5.30 -4.67
N PRO A 23 5.12 -5.92 -5.54
CA PRO A 23 4.80 -5.38 -6.86
C PRO A 23 4.12 -4.01 -6.79
N LEU A 24 4.22 -3.23 -7.87
CA LEU A 24 3.63 -1.89 -7.94
C LEU A 24 2.12 -1.87 -7.65
N PHE A 25 1.36 -2.85 -8.14
CA PHE A 25 -0.09 -2.89 -7.89
C PHE A 25 -0.43 -3.07 -6.39
N CYS A 26 0.38 -3.83 -5.63
CA CYS A 26 0.22 -3.96 -4.18
C CYS A 26 0.50 -2.62 -3.49
N LYS A 27 1.57 -1.94 -3.90
CA LYS A 27 1.96 -0.63 -3.40
C LYS A 27 0.89 0.42 -3.67
N ILE A 28 0.36 0.48 -4.88
CA ILE A 28 -0.75 1.39 -5.25
C ILE A 28 -1.97 1.14 -4.37
N ARG A 29 -2.34 -0.13 -4.13
CA ARG A 29 -3.48 -0.46 -3.25
C ARG A 29 -3.28 0.02 -1.82
N ALA A 30 -2.05 -0.02 -1.29
CA ALA A 30 -1.75 0.51 0.04
C ALA A 30 -2.04 2.03 0.16
N HIS A 31 -1.91 2.79 -0.94
CA HIS A 31 -2.24 4.22 -0.98
C HIS A 31 -3.73 4.51 -1.22
N LEU A 32 -4.43 3.61 -1.92
CA LEU A 32 -5.83 3.83 -2.29
C LEU A 32 -6.81 3.37 -1.21
N CYS A 33 -6.54 2.22 -0.62
CA CYS A 33 -7.50 1.54 0.23
C CYS A 33 -7.31 1.98 1.69
N HIS A 34 -8.19 2.87 2.16
CA HIS A 34 -8.34 3.16 3.57
C HIS A 34 -9.35 2.17 4.14
N GLN A 35 -8.88 1.25 4.99
CA GLN A 35 -9.75 0.22 5.55
C GLN A 35 -10.87 0.88 6.37
N SER A 36 -12.09 0.34 6.27
CA SER A 36 -13.28 0.82 6.98
C SER A 36 -13.85 2.16 6.51
N THR A 37 -13.48 2.65 5.33
CA THR A 37 -14.10 3.82 4.69
C THR A 37 -15.00 3.43 3.52
N THR A 38 -16.01 4.25 3.22
CA THR A 38 -16.85 4.10 2.02
C THR A 38 -15.98 4.18 0.75
N ALA A 39 -16.23 3.28 -0.19
CA ALA A 39 -15.49 3.23 -1.46
C ALA A 39 -16.30 3.90 -2.59
N ASP A 40 -15.74 4.94 -3.20
CA ASP A 40 -16.15 5.40 -4.52
C ASP A 40 -15.27 4.72 -5.58
N TRP A 41 -15.87 3.81 -6.35
CA TRP A 41 -15.16 3.03 -7.36
C TRP A 41 -14.58 3.85 -8.50
N ASN A 42 -15.26 4.92 -8.90
CA ASN A 42 -14.78 5.78 -9.98
C ASN A 42 -13.58 6.61 -9.51
N GLU A 43 -13.65 7.15 -8.29
CA GLU A 43 -12.55 7.86 -7.68
C GLU A 43 -11.32 6.95 -7.49
N LEU A 44 -11.51 5.76 -6.93
CA LEU A 44 -10.43 4.79 -6.71
C LEU A 44 -9.77 4.35 -8.02
N LYS A 45 -10.57 4.12 -9.07
CA LYS A 45 -10.05 3.78 -10.40
C LYS A 45 -9.25 4.92 -11.02
N ASN A 46 -9.73 6.16 -10.91
CA ASN A 46 -9.01 7.32 -11.42
C ASN A 46 -7.67 7.50 -10.70
N LYS A 47 -7.65 7.42 -9.36
CA LYS A 47 -6.41 7.49 -8.58
C LYS A 47 -5.45 6.35 -8.90
N HIS A 48 -5.96 5.12 -9.07
CA HIS A 48 -5.15 3.98 -9.51
C HIS A 48 -4.45 4.28 -10.83
N ASN A 49 -5.18 4.74 -11.84
CA ASN A 49 -4.63 5.00 -13.16
C ASN A 49 -3.56 6.09 -13.12
N LEU A 50 -3.80 7.18 -12.37
CA LEU A 50 -2.80 8.24 -12.18
C LEU A 50 -1.50 7.71 -11.55
N LEU A 51 -1.61 6.91 -10.48
CA LEU A 51 -0.43 6.31 -9.84
C LEU A 51 0.28 5.31 -10.75
N PHE A 52 -0.48 4.53 -11.52
CA PHE A 52 0.09 3.57 -12.45
C PHE A 52 0.83 4.26 -13.59
N GLU A 53 0.28 5.33 -14.16
CA GLU A 53 0.94 6.13 -15.20
C GLU A 53 2.21 6.81 -14.67
N GLU A 54 2.15 7.39 -13.47
CA GLU A 54 3.27 8.11 -12.88
C GLU A 54 4.44 7.17 -12.52
N TYR A 55 4.15 6.03 -11.88
CA TYR A 55 5.16 5.14 -11.31
C TYR A 55 5.47 3.92 -12.18
N GLY A 56 4.57 3.52 -13.08
CA GLY A 56 4.75 2.36 -13.96
C GLY A 56 5.63 2.62 -15.18
N MET A 57 5.59 3.82 -15.75
CA MET A 57 6.30 4.11 -17.02
C MET A 57 7.73 4.64 -16.84
N ASN A 58 8.07 5.17 -15.66
CA ASN A 58 9.30 5.94 -15.45
C ASN A 58 10.32 5.27 -14.53
N GLY A 59 10.13 4.01 -14.13
CA GLY A 59 11.00 3.34 -13.16
C GLY A 59 11.04 4.01 -11.78
N LYS A 60 10.06 4.85 -11.47
CA LYS A 60 9.94 5.52 -10.17
C LYS A 60 9.44 4.53 -9.12
N THR A 61 9.96 4.65 -7.90
CA THR A 61 9.47 3.86 -6.77
C THR A 61 8.37 4.63 -6.04
N LEU A 62 7.20 4.01 -5.87
CA LEU A 62 6.13 4.54 -5.03
C LEU A 62 6.54 4.38 -3.56
N PRO A 63 6.70 5.47 -2.78
CA PRO A 63 7.13 5.38 -1.38
C PRO A 63 6.03 4.78 -0.49
N MET A 64 6.43 4.23 0.65
CA MET A 64 5.51 3.63 1.62
C MET A 64 4.54 4.68 2.20
N PRO A 65 3.23 4.42 2.26
CA PRO A 65 2.27 5.33 2.90
C PRO A 65 2.50 5.41 4.42
N ASP A 66 2.04 6.47 5.06
CA ASP A 66 2.27 6.72 6.50
C ASP A 66 1.29 5.97 7.42
N HIS A 67 0.15 5.55 6.89
CA HIS A 67 -0.93 4.88 7.60
C HIS A 67 -0.81 3.36 7.67
#